data_AF-A0A7G1GAE5-F1
#
_entry.id   AF-A0A7G1GAE5-F1
#
_cell.length_a   1.000
_cell.length_b   1.000
_cell.length_c   1.000
_cell.angle_alpha   90.00
_cell.angle_beta   90.00
_cell.angle_gamma   90.00
#
_symmetry.space_group_name_H-M   'P 1'
#
loop_
_entity.id
_entity.type
_entity.pdbx_description
1 polymer ?
#
loop_
_entity_poly.entity_id
_entity_poly.type
_entity_poly.pdbx_seq_one_letter_code
_entity_poly.pdbx_strand_id
1 'polypeptide(L)'
;MFKLQNQFKIISVCLFAFLGLFLIVNHQQVMGMDKDITSTSNNNQNITNYSIEEKIINLKYQIRENAVKKINTEKEIQQLSNDEPRKNILLTLKQNLENLISNQKEQLKTYKILLKNLNDENN
;
A
#
# COMPACT_ATOMS: atom_id res chain seq x y z
N MET A 1 33.91 -23.35 -2.99
CA MET A 1 32.97 -22.73 -2.04
C MET A 1 32.47 -21.40 -2.61
N PHE A 2 31.54 -21.41 -3.58
CA PHE A 2 31.15 -20.22 -4.35
C PHE A 2 29.63 -19.99 -4.47
N LYS A 3 28.79 -20.82 -3.84
CA LYS A 3 27.33 -20.73 -3.96
C LYS A 3 26.66 -19.82 -2.91
N LEU A 4 27.33 -19.53 -1.79
CA LEU A 4 26.78 -18.67 -0.72
C LEU A 4 26.83 -17.17 -1.05
N GLN A 5 27.79 -16.72 -1.86
CA GLN A 5 27.95 -15.29 -2.17
C GLN A 5 26.75 -14.72 -2.95
N ASN A 6 26.10 -15.52 -3.80
CA ASN A 6 24.97 -15.04 -4.61
C ASN A 6 23.66 -14.96 -3.80
N GLN A 7 23.51 -15.80 -2.77
CA GLN A 7 22.34 -15.78 -1.90
C GLN A 7 22.36 -14.58 -0.94
N PHE A 8 23.53 -14.24 -0.38
CA PHE A 8 23.67 -13.03 0.45
C PHE A 8 23.45 -11.74 -0.35
N LYS A 9 23.81 -11.70 -1.65
CA LYS A 9 23.51 -10.57 -2.53
C LYS A 9 22.01 -10.38 -2.75
N ILE A 10 21.27 -11.46 -2.95
CA ILE A 10 19.81 -11.39 -3.11
C ILE A 10 19.15 -10.92 -1.82
N ILE A 11 19.59 -11.45 -0.67
CA ILE A 11 19.11 -11.03 0.64
C ILE A 11 19.40 -9.54 0.88
N SER A 12 20.60 -9.05 0.53
CA SER A 12 20.93 -7.64 0.73
C SER A 12 20.13 -6.70 -0.17
N VAL A 13 19.86 -7.08 -1.42
CA VAL A 13 19.03 -6.29 -2.35
C VAL A 13 17.57 -6.24 -1.85
N CYS A 14 17.02 -7.37 -1.39
CA CYS A 14 15.69 -7.40 -0.80
C CYS A 14 15.62 -6.56 0.48
N LEU A 15 16.61 -6.68 1.38
CA LEU A 15 16.69 -5.86 2.60
C LEU A 15 16.78 -4.36 2.28
N PHE A 16 17.56 -3.99 1.27
CA PHE A 16 17.70 -2.60 0.85
C PHE A 16 16.39 -2.05 0.26
N ALA A 17 15.65 -2.87 -0.50
CA ALA A 17 14.32 -2.50 -0.99
C ALA A 17 13.30 -2.33 0.15
N PHE A 18 13.30 -3.22 1.16
CA PHE A 18 12.43 -3.09 2.33
C PHE A 18 12.79 -1.90 3.22
N LEU A 19 14.09 -1.64 3.44
CA LEU A 19 14.57 -0.48 4.20
C LEU A 19 14.28 0.83 3.46
N GLY A 20 14.47 0.87 2.14
CA GLY A 20 14.09 2.02 1.32
C GLY A 20 12.59 2.31 1.39
N LEU A 21 11.76 1.27 1.32
CA LEU A 21 10.30 1.42 1.47
C LEU A 21 9.92 1.87 2.90
N PHE A 22 10.60 1.36 3.94
CA PHE A 22 10.40 1.76 5.33
C PHE A 22 10.80 3.22 5.60
N LEU A 23 11.89 3.69 4.98
CA LEU A 23 12.35 5.08 5.08
C LEU A 23 11.42 6.05 4.35
N ILE A 24 10.87 5.67 3.19
CA ILE A 24 9.87 6.49 2.47
C ILE A 24 8.57 6.61 3.30
N VAL A 25 8.17 5.55 4.01
CA VAL A 25 6.97 5.55 4.85
C VAL A 25 7.18 6.31 6.18
N ASN A 26 8.42 6.38 6.69
CA ASN A 26 8.75 7.14 7.90
C ASN A 26 9.20 8.59 7.65
N HIS A 27 9.32 9.04 6.40
CA HIS A 27 9.71 10.42 6.10
C HIS A 27 8.61 11.47 6.36
N GLN A 28 7.51 11.05 7.00
CA GLN A 28 6.40 11.92 7.38
C GLN A 28 6.38 12.27 8.87
N GLN A 29 7.54 12.32 9.51
CA GLN A 29 7.71 13.00 10.79
C GLN A 29 9.07 13.70 10.82
N VAL A 30 9.13 14.97 10.42
CA VAL A 30 9.57 16.11 11.27
C VAL A 30 9.15 17.39 10.55
N MET A 31 7.92 17.87 10.74
CA MET A 31 7.63 19.29 10.56
C MET A 31 7.62 19.89 11.96
N GLY A 32 8.71 20.59 12.30
CA GLY A 32 8.88 21.24 13.59
C GLY A 32 7.74 22.21 13.84
N MET A 33 6.93 21.92 14.84
CA MET A 33 5.90 22.84 15.30
C MET A 33 6.56 23.81 16.27
N ASP A 34 6.77 25.02 15.79
CA ASP A 34 7.21 26.13 16.61
C ASP A 34 6.13 26.47 17.65
N LYS A 35 6.63 26.99 18.76
CA LYS A 35 5.99 27.09 20.06
C LYS A 35 4.84 28.12 20.07
N ASP A 36 3.82 27.84 20.88
CA ASP A 36 2.68 28.69 21.28
C ASP A 36 1.38 28.56 20.48
N ILE A 37 0.57 27.54 20.80
CA ILE A 37 -0.89 27.73 20.93
C ILE A 37 -1.38 26.99 22.17
N THR A 38 -1.39 27.72 23.27
CA THR A 38 -2.25 27.54 24.43
C THR A 38 -3.71 27.68 24.02
N SER A 39 -4.37 26.58 23.66
CA SER A 39 -5.81 26.39 23.89
C SER A 39 -6.19 24.97 23.51
N THR A 40 -6.52 24.16 24.52
CA THR A 40 -7.22 22.88 24.35
C THR A 40 -8.49 23.12 23.52
N SER A 41 -8.44 22.75 22.24
CA SER A 41 -9.54 22.93 21.29
C SER A 41 -9.83 21.59 20.62
N ASN A 42 -11.11 21.25 20.51
CA ASN A 42 -11.67 20.04 19.89
C ASN A 42 -11.33 19.89 18.38
N ASN A 43 -10.39 20.68 17.85
CA ASN A 43 -9.95 20.68 16.46
C ASN A 43 -9.11 19.45 16.06
N ASN A 44 -8.65 18.64 17.02
CA ASN A 44 -7.81 17.45 16.74
C ASN A 44 -8.56 16.36 15.94
N GLN A 45 -9.88 16.22 16.13
CA GLN A 45 -10.69 15.27 15.36
C GLN A 45 -10.86 15.70 13.90
N ASN A 46 -10.94 17.01 13.63
CA ASN A 46 -11.06 17.52 12.27
C ASN A 46 -9.79 17.18 11.45
N ILE A 47 -8.61 17.34 12.05
CA ILE A 47 -7.32 16.93 11.46
C ILE A 47 -7.27 15.41 11.22
N THR A 48 -7.80 14.62 12.17
CA THR A 48 -7.84 13.16 12.07
C THR A 48 -8.76 12.69 10.93
N ASN A 49 -9.92 13.33 10.76
CA ASN A 49 -10.86 13.04 9.68
C ASN A 49 -10.27 13.32 8.30
N TYR A 50 -9.64 14.49 8.10
CA TYR A 50 -8.93 14.81 6.85
C TYR A 50 -7.87 13.77 6.50
N SER A 51 -7.09 13.30 7.49
CA SER A 51 -6.08 12.26 7.27
C SER A 51 -6.70 10.91 6.85
N ILE A 52 -7.87 10.55 7.38
CA ILE A 52 -8.58 9.33 7.01
C ILE A 52 -9.16 9.44 5.60
N GLU A 53 -9.73 10.59 5.23
CA GLU A 53 -10.24 10.85 3.88
C GLU A 53 -9.14 10.76 2.81
N GLU A 54 -7.96 11.31 3.07
CA GLU A 54 -6.80 11.17 2.20
C GLU A 54 -6.38 9.71 2.02
N LYS A 55 -6.32 8.93 3.12
CA LYS A 55 -6.02 7.49 3.08
C LYS A 55 -7.05 6.73 2.25
N ILE A 56 -8.33 7.07 2.35
CA ILE A 56 -9.41 6.49 1.54
C ILE A 56 -9.21 6.80 0.05
N ILE A 57 -8.85 8.05 -0.31
CA ILE A 57 -8.61 8.46 -1.70
C ILE A 57 -7.41 7.70 -2.26
N ASN A 58 -6.29 7.66 -1.53
CA ASN A 58 -5.09 6.95 -1.94
C ASN A 58 -5.36 5.44 -2.14
N LEU A 59 -6.08 4.79 -1.22
CA LEU A 59 -6.45 3.38 -1.38
C LEU A 59 -7.32 3.13 -2.61
N LYS A 60 -8.31 4.01 -2.89
CA LYS A 60 -9.12 3.90 -4.11
C LYS A 60 -8.26 3.99 -5.37
N TYR A 61 -7.27 4.88 -5.38
CA TYR A 61 -6.33 5.02 -6.48
C TYR A 61 -5.49 3.75 -6.66
N GLN A 62 -4.88 3.24 -5.58
CA GLN A 62 -4.07 2.03 -5.63
C GLN A 62 -4.85 0.78 -6.08
N ILE A 63 -6.11 0.65 -5.65
CA ILE A 63 -6.99 -0.45 -6.10
C ILE A 63 -7.18 -0.40 -7.62
N ARG A 64 -7.42 0.80 -8.18
CA ARG A 64 -7.58 0.98 -9.62
C ARG A 64 -6.30 0.65 -10.39
N GLU A 65 -5.16 1.16 -9.91
CA GLU A 65 -3.85 0.87 -10.49
C GLU A 65 -3.55 -0.63 -10.51
N ASN A 66 -3.79 -1.33 -9.39
CA ASN A 66 -3.57 -2.76 -9.30
C ASN A 66 -4.55 -3.56 -10.18
N ALA A 67 -5.78 -3.08 -10.36
CA ALA A 67 -6.73 -3.68 -11.28
C ALA A 67 -6.27 -3.57 -12.75
N VAL A 68 -5.70 -2.41 -13.14
CA VAL A 68 -5.11 -2.24 -14.47
C VAL A 68 -3.91 -3.18 -14.66
N LYS A 69 -3.02 -3.26 -13.67
CA LYS A 69 -1.88 -4.22 -13.70
C LYS A 69 -2.38 -5.65 -13.88
N LYS A 70 -3.42 -6.06 -13.14
CA LYS A 70 -4.01 -7.40 -13.26
C LYS A 70 -4.52 -7.67 -14.69
N ILE A 71 -5.25 -6.72 -15.28
CA ILE A 71 -5.76 -6.84 -16.66
C ILE A 71 -4.61 -6.99 -17.66
N ASN A 72 -3.54 -6.21 -17.49
CA ASN A 72 -2.37 -6.30 -18.37
C ASN A 72 -1.66 -7.65 -18.23
N THR A 73 -1.49 -8.14 -16.99
CA THR A 73 -0.95 -9.48 -16.73
C THR A 73 -1.81 -10.58 -17.35
N GLU A 74 -3.14 -10.46 -17.30
CA GLU A 74 -4.06 -11.42 -17.94
C GLU A 74 -3.91 -11.44 -19.46
N LYS A 75 -3.79 -10.26 -20.09
CA LYS A 75 -3.54 -10.17 -21.53
C LYS A 75 -2.22 -10.81 -21.92
N GLU A 76 -1.15 -10.59 -21.14
CA GLU A 76 0.16 -11.20 -21.38
C GLU A 76 0.10 -12.73 -21.26
N ILE A 77 -0.60 -13.26 -20.25
CA ILE A 77 -0.81 -14.72 -20.08
C ILE A 77 -1.53 -15.33 -21.29
N GLN A 78 -2.53 -14.63 -21.84
CA GLN A 78 -3.29 -15.11 -23.01
C GLN A 78 -2.45 -15.16 -24.29
N GLN A 79 -1.42 -14.33 -24.39
CA GLN A 79 -0.52 -14.28 -25.55
C GLN A 79 0.62 -15.31 -25.47
N LEU A 80 0.90 -15.85 -24.28
CA LEU A 80 1.98 -16.81 -24.07
C LEU A 80 1.53 -18.26 -24.31
N SER A 81 2.44 -19.03 -24.92
CA SER A 81 2.27 -20.48 -25.08
C SER A 81 2.27 -21.19 -23.73
N ASN A 82 1.65 -22.38 -23.66
CA ASN A 82 1.50 -23.14 -22.41
C ASN A 82 2.80 -23.70 -21.86
N ASP A 83 3.79 -23.91 -22.72
CA ASP A 83 5.13 -24.41 -22.40
C ASP A 83 6.10 -23.29 -21.99
N GLU A 84 5.69 -22.02 -22.11
CA GLU A 84 6.52 -20.87 -21.73
C GLU A 84 6.66 -20.77 -20.19
N PRO A 85 7.87 -20.88 -19.61
CA PRO A 85 8.08 -20.84 -18.17
C PRO A 85 7.59 -19.54 -17.52
N ARG A 86 7.61 -18.43 -18.28
CA ARG A 86 7.14 -17.11 -17.87
C ARG A 86 5.64 -17.08 -17.59
N LYS A 87 4.85 -17.96 -18.22
CA LYS A 87 3.40 -18.02 -18.04
C LYS A 87 3.02 -18.37 -16.60
N ASN A 88 3.74 -19.32 -15.98
CA ASN A 88 3.53 -19.69 -14.58
C ASN A 88 3.85 -18.53 -13.62
N ILE A 89 4.92 -17.77 -13.90
CA ILE A 89 5.28 -16.60 -13.11
C ILE A 89 4.17 -15.54 -13.17
N LEU A 90 3.62 -15.29 -14.36
CA LEU A 90 2.53 -14.34 -14.53
C LEU A 90 1.23 -14.81 -13.89
N LEU A 91 0.94 -16.11 -13.90
CA LEU A 91 -0.20 -16.68 -13.18
C LEU A 91 -0.09 -16.44 -11.68
N THR A 92 1.09 -16.67 -11.09
CA THR A 92 1.34 -16.35 -9.67
C THR A 92 1.23 -14.85 -9.41
N LEU A 93 1.76 -14.01 -10.30
CA LEU A 93 1.63 -12.55 -10.18
C LEU A 93 0.17 -12.10 -10.19
N LYS A 94 -0.66 -12.67 -11.09
CA LYS A 94 -2.10 -12.41 -11.13
C LYS A 94 -2.77 -12.76 -9.79
N GLN A 95 -2.49 -13.93 -9.24
CA GLN A 95 -3.05 -14.35 -7.93
C GLN A 95 -2.64 -13.39 -6.81
N ASN A 96 -1.38 -12.96 -6.80
CA ASN A 96 -0.90 -11.98 -5.83
C ASN A 96 -1.60 -10.62 -5.98
N LEU A 97 -1.86 -10.17 -7.21
CA LEU A 97 -2.62 -8.95 -7.48
C LEU A 97 -4.07 -9.08 -7.01
N GLU A 98 -4.71 -10.23 -7.20
CA GLU A 98 -6.07 -10.50 -6.70
C GLU A 98 -6.13 -10.40 -5.17
N ASN A 99 -5.20 -11.05 -4.47
CA ASN A 99 -5.10 -11.01 -3.02
C ASN A 99 -4.83 -9.58 -2.50
N LEU A 100 -3.91 -8.86 -3.15
CA LEU A 100 -3.60 -7.47 -2.80
C LEU A 100 -4.83 -6.56 -2.95
N ILE A 101 -5.54 -6.65 -4.07
CA ILE A 101 -6.76 -5.87 -4.30
C ILE A 101 -7.83 -6.22 -3.26
N SER A 102 -7.98 -7.50 -2.89
CA SER A 102 -8.92 -7.93 -1.85
C SER A 102 -8.58 -7.29 -0.51
N ASN A 103 -7.31 -7.34 -0.09
CA ASN A 103 -6.85 -6.73 1.16
C ASN A 103 -7.05 -5.21 1.17
N GLN A 104 -6.76 -4.53 0.06
CA GLN A 104 -6.99 -3.09 -0.07
C GLN A 104 -8.47 -2.72 0.02
N LYS A 105 -9.37 -3.57 -0.51
CA LYS A 105 -10.82 -3.37 -0.37
C LYS A 105 -11.28 -3.53 1.08
N GLU A 106 -10.73 -4.49 1.83
CA GLU A 106 -11.02 -4.63 3.26
C GLU A 106 -10.51 -3.42 4.05
N GLN A 107 -9.27 -2.97 3.80
CA GLN A 107 -8.75 -1.73 4.41
C GLN A 107 -9.63 -0.52 4.13
N LEU A 108 -10.12 -0.38 2.88
CA LEU A 108 -11.03 0.69 2.50
C LEU A 108 -12.36 0.64 3.28
N LYS A 109 -12.90 -0.56 3.55
CA LYS A 109 -14.09 -0.70 4.39
C LYS A 109 -13.80 -0.25 5.82
N THR A 110 -12.67 -0.68 6.40
CA THR A 110 -12.26 -0.28 7.75
C THR A 110 -12.13 1.23 7.90
N TYR A 111 -11.47 1.91 6.96
CA TYR A 111 -11.34 3.37 7.01
C TYR A 111 -12.68 4.09 6.87
N LYS A 112 -13.61 3.57 6.06
CA LYS A 112 -14.97 4.14 5.95
C LYS A 112 -15.75 3.98 7.26
N ILE A 113 -15.64 2.83 7.93
CA ILE A 113 -16.28 2.60 9.23
C ILE A 113 -15.69 3.54 10.28
N LEU A 114 -14.36 3.66 10.33
CA LEU A 114 -13.68 4.55 11.26
C LEU A 114 -14.12 6.01 11.07
N LEU A 115 -14.12 6.51 9.83
CA LEU A 115 -14.58 7.87 9.52
C LEU A 115 -16.04 8.09 9.91
N LYS A 116 -16.91 7.11 9.64
CA LYS A 116 -18.33 7.19 10.02
C LYS A 116 -18.48 7.29 11.55
N ASN A 117 -17.83 6.41 12.30
CA ASN A 117 -17.91 6.41 13.76
C ASN A 117 -17.41 7.74 14.35
N LEU A 118 -16.30 8.27 13.83
CA LEU A 118 -15.76 9.57 14.26
C LEU A 118 -16.68 10.74 13.95
N ASN A 119 -17.49 10.65 12.89
CA ASN A 119 -18.48 11.67 12.55
C ASN A 119 -19.77 11.53 13.38
N ASP A 120 -20.19 10.30 13.68
CA ASP A 120 -21.38 10.01 14.48
C ASP A 120 -21.16 10.34 15.98
N GLU A 121 -19.94 10.19 16.51
CA GLU A 121 -19.58 10.60 17.88
C GLU A 121 -19.51 12.13 18.07
N ASN A 122 -19.52 12.90 16.98
CA ASN A 122 -19.45 14.37 16.99
C ASN A 122 -20.83 15.06 16.83
N ASN A 123 -21.92 14.29 16.73
CA ASN A 123 -23.29 14.76 16.50
C ASN A 123 -24.19 14.43 17.69
#